data_AF-A0A2U3ER15-F1
#
_entry.id   AF-A0A2U3ER15-F1
#
_cell.length_a   1.000
_cell.length_b   1.000
_cell.length_c   1.000
_cell.angle_alpha   90.00
_cell.angle_beta   90.00
_cell.angle_gamma   90.00
#
_symmetry.space_group_name_H-M   'P 1'
#
loop_
_entity.id
_entity.type
_entity.pdbx_description
1 polymer ?
#
loop_
_entity_poly.entity_id
_entity_poly.type
_entity_poly.pdbx_seq_one_letter_code
_entity_poly.pdbx_strand_id
1 'polypeptide(L)'
;MSRETVTHLPQNIEPSPGTPRAAGYKPSRELVATLATPANMHLEQLVLSIPCLLGSASASCPGTNSCKAAPGSRAWPSPGAWNALNSTVGGRLLAPAPPGAVCHPDQPTYNPEQCPAAQRGWSSYDWHAADPVSMMMDQFANDTCLPNAQYPCSGKGYPNYVVNATTASHVKAAVDFARKHIVRLVVKSSGHDYLGRSNAPGSLSIWVHHMNSIEFHEGSFALAGSGKVLKGSAVTVGGGTEMYDIYTAADAHNQTVVGGGAKSVSVGGYISGGGHSTLAPRYGLAADNVIQVEVVTPQGQILVANEDQHSDLFWALRGGGGSTFGVMTKVTMWTHPTPKITSLSWMGITDPKSPFLLDLIAYLSSQIPYLMDKGGLSGYNYASLGMKNPVPAPGAPTDIAGVMGFGFVQDKGPGFLQDVFKPINDTIKQRWPGQAFLFLISEEFPTFRAWFDKNYDQAFAGNSSYIVSRLVDGKTLKGDPKALGKAIQAASLPSGGMSLFMVGGKGVQNAKPRGGNSVNPAWRNTYVHALSATGFPPFNKTAEQETVKLLDSSMEPMRALTPKAGAYLNEALPFEKDWQHTFWGSNYERLLKIKRAVDPTDVFWCAPCVGNERWVETGDGRLCRKR
;
A
#
# COMPACT_ATOMS: atom_id res chain seq x y z
N MET A 1 40.82 16.35 -9.14
CA MET A 1 39.96 15.48 -8.30
C MET A 1 38.56 16.06 -8.28
N SER A 2 37.81 15.86 -9.37
CA SER A 2 36.43 16.29 -9.53
C SER A 2 35.50 15.12 -9.18
N ARG A 3 34.47 15.38 -8.37
CA ARG A 3 33.40 14.40 -8.10
C ARG A 3 32.40 14.46 -9.26
N GLU A 4 32.33 13.41 -10.06
CA GLU A 4 31.23 13.24 -11.02
C GLU A 4 30.07 12.51 -10.34
N THR A 5 28.94 13.20 -10.25
CA THR A 5 27.69 12.67 -9.69
C THR A 5 27.02 11.80 -10.74
N VAL A 6 26.94 10.49 -10.50
CA VAL A 6 26.18 9.58 -11.37
C VAL A 6 24.69 9.89 -11.21
N THR A 7 24.07 10.44 -12.25
CA THR A 7 22.65 10.77 -12.31
C THR A 7 21.78 9.52 -12.45
N HIS A 8 20.77 9.39 -11.59
CA HIS A 8 19.81 8.28 -11.64
C HIS A 8 18.68 8.52 -12.65
N LEU A 9 18.06 7.41 -13.08
CA LEU A 9 16.90 7.32 -13.96
C LEU A 9 15.75 8.29 -13.57
N PRO A 10 15.28 9.18 -14.45
CA PRO A 10 14.09 9.99 -14.19
C PRO A 10 12.81 9.20 -14.51
N GLN A 11 11.85 9.19 -13.57
CA GLN A 11 10.46 8.77 -13.82
C GLN A 11 9.58 9.93 -14.33
N ASN A 12 10.17 10.89 -15.05
CA ASN A 12 9.47 12.08 -15.50
C ASN A 12 8.70 11.79 -16.80
N ILE A 13 7.37 11.78 -16.72
CA ILE A 13 6.48 12.00 -17.86
C ILE A 13 5.66 13.25 -17.56
N GLU A 14 6.12 14.40 -18.04
CA GLU A 14 5.25 15.57 -18.18
C GLU A 14 4.32 15.38 -19.40
N PRO A 15 3.04 15.79 -19.33
CA PRO A 15 2.11 15.66 -20.45
C PRO A 15 2.41 16.69 -21.54
N SER A 16 2.97 16.25 -22.66
CA SER A 16 3.10 17.09 -23.87
C SER A 16 1.73 17.39 -24.49
N PRO A 17 1.40 18.65 -24.83
CA PRO A 17 0.09 19.02 -25.35
C PRO A 17 -0.01 18.83 -26.87
N GLY A 18 -1.12 18.24 -27.34
CA GLY A 18 -1.61 18.43 -28.70
C GLY A 18 -1.99 17.17 -29.49
N THR A 19 -3.30 16.93 -29.60
CA THR A 19 -3.90 16.16 -30.72
C THR A 19 -5.11 16.91 -31.26
N PRO A 20 -5.29 17.00 -32.59
CA PRO A 20 -6.33 17.82 -33.21
C PRO A 20 -7.72 17.16 -33.17
N ARG A 21 -8.76 18.01 -33.29
CA ARG A 21 -10.17 17.59 -33.34
C ARG A 21 -10.46 16.73 -34.58
N ALA A 22 -11.21 15.65 -34.39
CA ALA A 22 -11.96 14.97 -35.44
C ALA A 22 -13.44 14.85 -35.02
N ALA A 23 -14.35 14.88 -35.98
CA ALA A 23 -15.76 15.20 -35.74
C ALA A 23 -16.71 13.99 -35.71
N GLY A 24 -17.77 14.13 -34.91
CA GLY A 24 -19.14 13.80 -35.30
C GLY A 24 -19.53 12.34 -35.52
N TYR A 25 -20.21 11.76 -34.54
CA TYR A 25 -21.16 10.67 -34.79
C TYR A 25 -22.44 10.88 -33.96
N LYS A 26 -23.61 10.76 -34.61
CA LYS A 26 -24.94 10.86 -33.96
C LYS A 26 -25.46 9.46 -33.62
N PRO A 27 -26.13 9.26 -32.46
CA PRO A 27 -26.84 8.01 -32.19
C PRO A 27 -28.23 8.02 -32.83
N SER A 28 -28.64 6.88 -33.41
CA SER A 28 -30.04 6.59 -33.75
C SER A 28 -30.73 5.83 -32.61
N ARG A 29 -32.07 5.89 -32.60
CA ARG A 29 -32.95 5.45 -31.51
C ARG A 29 -33.55 4.05 -31.73
N GLU A 30 -33.98 3.48 -30.61
CA GLU A 30 -35.16 2.62 -30.42
C GLU A 30 -35.26 1.28 -31.17
N LEU A 31 -35.35 0.20 -30.37
CA LEU A 31 -36.55 -0.63 -30.41
C LEU A 31 -36.79 -1.29 -29.04
N VAL A 32 -37.97 -1.07 -28.48
CA VAL A 32 -38.46 -1.70 -27.24
C VAL A 32 -39.46 -2.78 -27.61
N ALA A 33 -39.38 -3.94 -26.97
CA ALA A 33 -40.40 -4.97 -27.02
C ALA A 33 -40.69 -5.48 -25.60
N THR A 34 -41.97 -5.71 -25.30
CA THR A 34 -42.49 -5.86 -23.93
C THR A 34 -43.33 -7.14 -23.80
N LEU A 35 -43.36 -7.73 -22.59
CA LEU A 35 -44.32 -8.74 -22.10
C LEU A 35 -44.21 -10.13 -22.76
N ALA A 36 -44.39 -11.26 -22.06
CA ALA A 36 -45.47 -11.55 -21.13
C ALA A 36 -45.15 -12.64 -20.08
N THR A 37 -45.87 -12.57 -18.96
CA THR A 37 -46.11 -13.67 -18.02
C THR A 37 -47.42 -14.41 -18.35
N PRO A 38 -47.63 -15.62 -17.84
CA PRO A 38 -48.95 -16.05 -17.38
C PRO A 38 -48.96 -16.42 -15.89
N ALA A 39 -50.15 -16.40 -15.30
CA ALA A 39 -50.42 -16.65 -13.89
C ALA A 39 -51.60 -17.65 -13.72
N ASN A 40 -52.00 -17.88 -12.46
CA ASN A 40 -53.20 -18.61 -12.01
C ASN A 40 -53.13 -20.15 -12.10
N MET A 41 -53.78 -20.93 -11.22
CA MET A 41 -54.50 -20.67 -9.95
C MET A 41 -54.67 -22.01 -9.19
N HIS A 42 -54.84 -21.99 -7.87
CA HIS A 42 -56.06 -22.46 -7.18
C HIS A 42 -55.95 -22.28 -5.65
N LEU A 43 -57.06 -22.49 -4.94
CA LEU A 43 -57.44 -21.82 -3.68
C LEU A 43 -57.98 -22.83 -2.65
N GLU A 44 -58.32 -22.34 -1.45
CA GLU A 44 -59.20 -22.96 -0.41
C GLU A 44 -58.49 -23.86 0.63
N GLN A 45 -58.82 -23.86 1.95
CA GLN A 45 -59.79 -23.06 2.74
C GLN A 45 -59.46 -23.06 4.27
N LEU A 46 -59.90 -21.98 4.96
CA LEU A 46 -60.67 -21.88 6.25
C LEU A 46 -60.63 -23.04 7.30
N VAL A 47 -60.69 -22.86 8.64
CA VAL A 47 -60.79 -21.71 9.60
C VAL A 47 -60.17 -22.10 10.98
N LEU A 48 -59.65 -21.15 11.80
CA LEU A 48 -60.07 -20.94 13.22
C LEU A 48 -59.26 -19.84 13.97
N SER A 49 -59.98 -18.84 14.46
CA SER A 49 -59.50 -17.74 15.32
C SER A 49 -60.38 -17.62 16.55
N ILE A 50 -59.82 -17.19 17.69
CA ILE A 50 -60.51 -16.41 18.75
C ILE A 50 -59.43 -15.71 19.62
N PRO A 51 -59.69 -14.49 20.16
CA PRO A 51 -58.62 -13.58 20.60
C PRO A 51 -58.58 -13.33 22.11
N CYS A 52 -57.50 -12.71 22.58
CA CYS A 52 -57.54 -11.87 23.79
C CYS A 52 -56.76 -10.57 23.56
N LEU A 53 -57.39 -9.45 23.93
CA LEU A 53 -56.85 -8.10 23.79
C LEU A 53 -55.93 -7.71 24.97
N LEU A 54 -55.20 -6.61 24.73
CA LEU A 54 -54.59 -5.63 25.66
C LEU A 54 -53.07 -5.68 25.72
N GLY A 55 -52.45 -4.66 25.11
CA GLY A 55 -50.99 -4.52 25.02
C GLY A 55 -50.54 -3.60 23.88
N SER A 56 -51.28 -2.54 23.58
CA SER A 56 -50.95 -1.56 22.52
C SER A 56 -49.80 -0.64 22.93
N ALA A 57 -48.60 -1.24 23.02
CA ALA A 57 -47.32 -0.55 22.92
C ALA A 57 -46.52 -1.25 21.82
N SER A 58 -47.01 -1.16 20.58
CA SER A 58 -46.19 -1.37 19.39
C SER A 58 -45.12 -0.27 19.39
N ALA A 59 -44.03 -0.53 20.11
CA ALA A 59 -42.77 0.15 19.92
C ALA A 59 -42.36 -0.15 18.48
N SER A 60 -42.74 0.76 17.59
CA SER A 60 -42.23 0.83 16.23
C SER A 60 -40.72 0.98 16.36
N CYS A 61 -39.99 -0.13 16.26
CA CYS A 61 -38.54 -0.11 16.09
C CYS A 61 -38.26 0.84 14.93
N PRO A 62 -37.71 2.04 15.18
CA PRO A 62 -37.40 2.92 14.08
C PRO A 62 -36.23 2.25 13.38
N GLY A 63 -36.44 1.81 12.14
CA GLY A 63 -35.42 1.30 11.25
C GLY A 63 -34.43 2.42 10.90
N THR A 64 -33.65 2.83 11.89
CA THR A 64 -32.68 3.92 11.74
C THR A 64 -31.51 3.40 10.93
N ASN A 65 -31.34 3.96 9.74
CA ASN A 65 -30.12 3.82 8.97
C ASN A 65 -28.97 4.37 9.84
N SER A 66 -28.26 3.50 10.57
CA SER A 66 -27.28 3.95 11.55
C SER A 66 -26.01 4.41 10.82
N CYS A 67 -25.96 5.69 10.50
CA CYS A 67 -24.75 6.34 10.03
C CYS A 67 -23.82 6.65 11.21
N LYS A 68 -22.51 6.69 10.95
CA LYS A 68 -21.55 7.31 11.86
C LYS A 68 -21.93 8.78 12.09
N ALA A 69 -21.65 9.29 13.29
CA ALA A 69 -21.77 10.70 13.58
C ALA A 69 -20.86 11.50 12.65
N ALA A 70 -21.43 12.54 12.01
CA ALA A 70 -20.74 13.42 11.07
C ALA A 70 -20.95 14.89 11.48
N PRO A 71 -20.05 15.83 11.12
CA PRO A 71 -20.18 17.25 11.44
C PRO A 71 -21.56 17.82 11.04
N GLY A 72 -22.14 18.64 11.90
CA GLY A 72 -23.47 19.22 11.71
C GLY A 72 -24.66 18.28 11.96
N SER A 73 -24.44 16.96 12.11
CA SER A 73 -25.51 16.03 12.50
C SER A 73 -25.83 16.10 14.00
N ARG A 74 -27.07 15.77 14.39
CA ARG A 74 -27.50 15.70 15.81
C ARG A 74 -26.68 14.70 16.64
N ALA A 75 -26.03 13.72 16.00
CA ALA A 75 -25.19 12.73 16.67
C ALA A 75 -23.73 13.20 16.85
N TRP A 76 -23.32 14.32 16.26
CA TRP A 76 -21.97 14.85 16.41
C TRP A 76 -21.68 15.22 17.88
N PRO A 77 -20.48 14.91 18.42
CA PRO A 77 -20.17 15.27 19.81
C PRO A 77 -20.20 16.79 20.01
N SER A 78 -20.70 17.21 21.17
CA SER A 78 -20.70 18.62 21.56
C SER A 78 -19.28 19.14 21.81
N PRO A 79 -19.05 20.47 21.76
CA PRO A 79 -17.75 21.06 22.11
C PRO A 79 -17.24 20.61 23.49
N GLY A 80 -18.13 20.44 24.47
CA GLY A 80 -17.79 19.91 25.80
C GLY A 80 -17.26 18.47 25.77
N ALA A 81 -17.78 17.62 24.88
CA ALA A 81 -17.28 16.26 24.70
C ALA A 81 -15.88 16.25 24.06
N TRP A 82 -15.65 17.09 23.04
CA TRP A 82 -14.33 17.26 22.43
C TRP A 82 -13.31 17.83 23.42
N ASN A 83 -13.70 18.80 24.25
CA ASN A 83 -12.84 19.33 25.31
C ASN A 83 -12.49 18.25 26.35
N ALA A 84 -13.46 17.41 26.75
CA ALA A 84 -13.20 16.30 27.67
C ALA A 84 -12.23 15.25 27.08
N LEU A 85 -12.32 14.96 25.77
CA LEU A 85 -11.31 14.15 25.08
C LEU A 85 -9.95 14.84 25.13
N ASN A 86 -9.87 16.14 24.82
CA ASN A 86 -8.61 16.90 24.82
C ASN A 86 -7.93 16.88 26.21
N SER A 87 -8.69 17.06 27.29
CA SER A 87 -8.18 16.92 28.66
C SER A 87 -7.68 15.50 28.93
N THR A 88 -8.40 14.47 28.46
CA THR A 88 -8.04 13.06 28.64
C THR A 88 -6.75 12.68 27.89
N VAL A 89 -6.48 13.28 26.73
CA VAL A 89 -5.22 13.11 25.97
C VAL A 89 -4.15 14.15 26.32
N GLY A 90 -4.36 14.92 27.39
CA GLY A 90 -3.39 15.90 27.90
C GLY A 90 -3.02 16.98 26.87
N GLY A 91 -4.02 17.61 26.24
CA GLY A 91 -3.83 18.73 25.31
C GLY A 91 -3.51 18.34 23.86
N ARG A 92 -3.56 17.04 23.52
CA ARG A 92 -3.15 16.49 22.21
C ARG A 92 -4.26 16.35 21.17
N LEU A 93 -5.45 16.92 21.40
CA LEU A 93 -6.50 16.98 20.39
C LEU A 93 -6.28 18.22 19.50
N LEU A 94 -5.93 17.98 18.24
CA LEU A 94 -5.73 19.00 17.21
C LEU A 94 -7.01 19.15 16.37
N ALA A 95 -7.22 20.35 15.84
CA ALA A 95 -8.15 20.64 14.74
C ALA A 95 -7.36 21.37 13.63
N PRO A 96 -6.50 20.65 12.89
CA PRO A 96 -5.57 21.28 11.94
C PRO A 96 -6.30 21.86 10.73
N ALA A 97 -5.76 22.94 10.17
CA ALA A 97 -6.17 23.46 8.88
C ALA A 97 -5.73 22.52 7.74
N PRO A 98 -6.35 22.59 6.55
CA PRO A 98 -5.88 21.86 5.38
C PRO A 98 -4.43 22.24 5.05
N PRO A 99 -3.54 21.30 4.70
CA PRO A 99 -2.12 21.62 4.55
C PRO A 99 -1.81 22.63 3.43
N GLY A 100 -2.62 22.67 2.38
CA GLY A 100 -2.51 23.68 1.31
C GLY A 100 -3.04 25.06 1.68
N ALA A 101 -3.83 25.21 2.77
CA ALA A 101 -4.61 26.43 3.08
C ALA A 101 -3.75 27.67 3.29
N VAL A 102 -2.47 27.50 3.65
CA VAL A 102 -1.48 28.57 3.75
C VAL A 102 -1.29 29.35 2.44
N CYS A 103 -1.61 28.75 1.30
CA CYS A 103 -1.53 29.35 -0.04
C CYS A 103 -2.80 30.08 -0.52
N HIS A 104 -3.90 30.06 0.25
CA HIS A 104 -5.22 30.51 -0.23
C HIS A 104 -5.70 31.78 0.49
N PRO A 105 -5.84 32.93 -0.20
CA PRO A 105 -6.18 34.22 0.43
C PRO A 105 -7.51 34.28 1.20
N ASP A 106 -8.44 33.37 0.94
CA ASP A 106 -9.73 33.24 1.62
C ASP A 106 -9.66 32.41 2.92
N GLN A 107 -8.53 31.74 3.19
CA GLN A 107 -8.38 30.85 4.34
C GLN A 107 -7.81 31.58 5.57
N PRO A 108 -8.26 31.28 6.80
CA PRO A 108 -7.76 31.92 8.02
C PRO A 108 -6.25 31.73 8.28
N THR A 109 -5.63 30.71 7.66
CA THR A 109 -4.21 30.39 7.78
C THR A 109 -3.37 30.92 6.62
N TYR A 110 -3.93 31.76 5.75
CA TYR A 110 -3.20 32.33 4.62
C TYR A 110 -1.90 33.02 5.06
N ASN A 111 -0.78 32.62 4.47
CA ASN A 111 0.49 33.31 4.65
C ASN A 111 1.33 33.19 3.36
N PRO A 112 1.46 34.27 2.57
CA PRO A 112 2.21 34.25 1.30
C PRO A 112 3.71 34.02 1.48
N GLU A 113 4.28 34.28 2.67
CA GLU A 113 5.69 34.01 2.97
C GLU A 113 5.93 32.52 3.24
N GLN A 114 4.93 31.81 3.79
CA GLN A 114 5.01 30.38 4.10
C GLN A 114 4.53 29.48 2.94
N CYS A 115 3.64 29.97 2.08
CA CYS A 115 3.14 29.22 0.92
C CYS A 115 4.26 28.58 0.05
N PRO A 116 5.36 29.26 -0.30
CA PRO A 116 6.46 28.64 -1.05
C PRO A 116 7.13 27.45 -0.35
N ALA A 117 7.08 27.40 0.99
CA ALA A 117 7.59 26.25 1.74
C ALA A 117 6.63 25.04 1.63
N ALA A 118 5.32 25.25 1.72
CA ALA A 118 4.32 24.20 1.48
C ALA A 118 4.38 23.69 0.03
N GLN A 119 4.53 24.58 -0.95
CA GLN A 119 4.67 24.22 -2.37
C GLN A 119 5.91 23.35 -2.65
N ARG A 120 7.07 23.67 -2.05
CA ARG A 120 8.27 22.84 -2.15
C ARG A 120 8.16 21.54 -1.35
N GLY A 121 7.44 21.55 -0.23
CA GLY A 121 7.19 20.38 0.60
C GLY A 121 6.23 19.36 -0.01
N TRP A 122 5.30 19.80 -0.87
CA TRP A 122 4.23 18.97 -1.43
C TRP A 122 4.71 17.78 -2.27
N SER A 123 5.95 17.79 -2.78
CA SER A 123 6.52 16.62 -3.49
C SER A 123 7.28 15.66 -2.58
N SER A 124 7.38 15.92 -1.27
CA SER A 124 8.19 15.16 -0.31
C SER A 124 7.34 14.27 0.61
N TYR A 125 7.55 12.95 0.57
CA TYR A 125 6.91 12.01 1.49
C TYR A 125 7.12 12.38 2.96
N ASP A 126 8.30 12.85 3.33
CA ASP A 126 8.65 13.18 4.72
C ASP A 126 7.84 14.41 5.22
N TRP A 127 7.48 15.33 4.30
CA TRP A 127 6.62 16.49 4.62
C TRP A 127 5.17 16.07 4.88
N HIS A 128 4.62 15.17 4.06
CA HIS A 128 3.28 14.60 4.30
C HIS A 128 3.23 13.68 5.54
N ALA A 129 4.34 13.04 5.89
CA ALA A 129 4.46 12.23 7.10
C ALA A 129 4.36 13.07 8.38
N ALA A 130 5.08 14.20 8.40
CA ALA A 130 5.13 15.15 9.51
C ALA A 130 3.84 15.97 9.72
N ASP A 131 2.92 16.01 8.74
CA ASP A 131 1.63 16.69 8.89
C ASP A 131 0.54 15.74 9.46
N PRO A 132 -0.34 16.20 10.37
CA PRO A 132 -1.35 15.35 11.02
C PRO A 132 -2.50 14.87 10.12
N VAL A 133 -2.75 15.48 8.96
CA VAL A 133 -3.89 15.17 8.07
C VAL A 133 -3.51 15.01 6.59
N SER A 134 -2.31 15.42 6.19
CA SER A 134 -1.86 15.33 4.81
C SER A 134 -1.72 13.90 4.31
N MET A 135 -1.99 13.69 3.03
CA MET A 135 -1.88 12.40 2.35
C MET A 135 -0.94 12.55 1.17
N MET A 136 -0.15 11.52 0.87
CA MET A 136 0.88 11.61 -0.17
C MET A 136 0.30 11.63 -1.58
N MET A 137 -0.92 11.08 -1.76
CA MET A 137 -1.66 11.11 -3.02
C MET A 137 -2.91 11.99 -2.83
N ASP A 138 -3.05 13.01 -3.67
CA ASP A 138 -3.97 14.14 -3.46
C ASP A 138 -5.46 13.74 -3.54
N GLN A 139 -5.78 12.74 -4.38
CA GLN A 139 -7.15 12.24 -4.55
C GLN A 139 -7.74 11.68 -3.26
N PHE A 140 -6.91 11.19 -2.33
CA PHE A 140 -7.40 10.67 -1.04
C PHE A 140 -7.77 11.77 -0.05
N ALA A 141 -7.42 13.04 -0.33
CA ALA A 141 -8.01 14.23 0.28
C ALA A 141 -9.05 14.91 -0.65
N ASN A 142 -9.52 14.20 -1.68
CA ASN A 142 -10.43 14.68 -2.73
C ASN A 142 -9.94 15.98 -3.41
N ASP A 143 -8.61 16.17 -3.52
CA ASP A 143 -7.96 17.39 -4.00
C ASP A 143 -8.35 18.68 -3.22
N THR A 144 -9.07 18.57 -2.08
CA THR A 144 -9.91 19.67 -1.56
C THR A 144 -9.18 20.92 -1.06
N CYS A 145 -7.85 20.88 -0.91
CA CYS A 145 -7.03 22.08 -0.70
C CYS A 145 -5.55 21.81 -1.04
N LEU A 146 -5.21 21.92 -2.32
CA LEU A 146 -3.84 21.87 -2.84
C LEU A 146 -3.10 23.20 -2.59
N PRO A 147 -1.75 23.28 -2.56
CA PRO A 147 -0.99 24.51 -2.29
C PRO A 147 -0.91 25.46 -3.51
N ASN A 148 -2.03 25.67 -4.19
CA ASN A 148 -2.15 26.54 -5.37
C ASN A 148 -3.48 27.31 -5.29
N ALA A 149 -3.39 28.64 -5.17
CA ALA A 149 -4.52 29.57 -5.05
C ALA A 149 -5.50 29.59 -6.24
N GLN A 150 -5.17 28.91 -7.35
CA GLN A 150 -6.08 28.73 -8.50
C GLN A 150 -7.11 27.63 -8.28
N TYR A 151 -6.90 26.73 -7.31
CA TYR A 151 -7.82 25.66 -6.94
C TYR A 151 -8.69 26.05 -5.75
N PRO A 152 -9.86 25.43 -5.55
CA PRO A 152 -10.63 25.63 -4.32
C PRO A 152 -9.89 25.07 -3.09
N CYS A 153 -10.05 25.72 -1.94
CA CYS A 153 -9.62 25.19 -0.64
C CYS A 153 -10.81 24.97 0.31
N SER A 154 -10.86 23.80 0.94
CA SER A 154 -11.77 23.51 2.05
C SER A 154 -11.25 22.34 2.89
N GLY A 155 -11.63 22.30 4.17
CA GLY A 155 -11.36 21.15 5.06
C GLY A 155 -12.22 19.91 4.80
N LYS A 156 -13.00 19.86 3.72
CA LYS A 156 -13.96 18.77 3.47
C LYS A 156 -13.30 17.42 3.12
N GLY A 157 -12.04 17.41 2.70
CA GLY A 157 -11.29 16.18 2.43
C GLY A 157 -10.62 15.55 3.65
N TYR A 158 -10.62 16.22 4.81
CA TYR A 158 -9.74 15.89 5.94
C TYR A 158 -10.52 15.51 7.22
N PRO A 159 -9.86 14.88 8.21
CA PRO A 159 -10.43 14.64 9.54
C PRO A 159 -10.71 15.96 10.25
N ASN A 160 -11.80 16.04 11.01
CA ASN A 160 -12.13 17.26 11.75
C ASN A 160 -11.28 17.43 13.01
N TYR A 161 -10.84 16.31 13.58
CA TYR A 161 -10.00 16.28 14.76
C TYR A 161 -8.94 15.19 14.62
N VAL A 162 -7.76 15.44 15.20
CA VAL A 162 -6.65 14.49 15.24
C VAL A 162 -6.14 14.37 16.67
N VAL A 163 -6.05 13.16 17.22
CA VAL A 163 -5.28 12.91 18.44
C VAL A 163 -3.84 12.64 18.05
N ASN A 164 -2.94 13.55 18.41
CA ASN A 164 -1.50 13.36 18.27
C ASN A 164 -1.02 12.38 19.35
N ALA A 165 -0.99 11.09 19.02
CA ALA A 165 -0.73 10.04 19.98
C ALA A 165 0.77 9.83 20.21
N THR A 166 1.15 9.75 21.49
CA THR A 166 2.52 9.46 21.96
C THR A 166 2.54 8.31 22.95
N THR A 167 1.37 7.78 23.34
CA THR A 167 1.19 6.67 24.28
C THR A 167 -0.02 5.83 23.89
N ALA A 168 -0.02 4.55 24.28
CA ALA A 168 -1.19 3.68 24.10
C ALA A 168 -2.45 4.20 24.82
N SER A 169 -2.29 4.97 25.91
CA SER A 169 -3.40 5.62 26.62
C SER A 169 -4.09 6.71 25.79
N HIS A 170 -3.34 7.50 25.00
CA HIS A 170 -3.94 8.50 24.11
C HIS A 170 -4.74 7.82 22.99
N VAL A 171 -4.18 6.74 22.42
CA VAL A 171 -4.86 5.90 21.43
C VAL A 171 -6.14 5.29 22.02
N LYS A 172 -6.08 4.71 23.22
CA LYS A 172 -7.25 4.18 23.94
C LYS A 172 -8.34 5.24 24.12
N ALA A 173 -7.99 6.44 24.58
CA ALA A 173 -8.96 7.52 24.79
C ALA A 173 -9.68 7.89 23.48
N ALA A 174 -8.95 7.95 22.35
CA ALA A 174 -9.53 8.23 21.04
C ALA A 174 -10.45 7.09 20.54
N VAL A 175 -10.05 5.83 20.71
CA VAL A 175 -10.88 4.65 20.37
C VAL A 175 -12.16 4.62 21.22
N ASP A 176 -12.04 4.83 22.53
CA ASP A 176 -13.17 4.84 23.46
C ASP A 176 -14.14 5.98 23.16
N PHE A 177 -13.63 7.16 22.81
CA PHE A 177 -14.44 8.30 22.38
C PHE A 177 -15.17 8.01 21.06
N ALA A 178 -14.46 7.53 20.03
CA ALA A 178 -15.07 7.22 18.74
C ALA A 178 -16.13 6.13 18.84
N ARG A 179 -15.89 5.09 19.67
CA ARG A 179 -16.87 4.05 19.96
C ARG A 179 -18.09 4.61 20.70
N LYS A 180 -17.89 5.40 21.76
CA LYS A 180 -18.96 6.01 22.58
C LYS A 180 -19.86 6.95 21.78
N HIS A 181 -19.27 7.75 20.89
CA HIS A 181 -19.98 8.75 20.10
C HIS A 181 -20.29 8.32 18.66
N ILE A 182 -19.97 7.08 18.29
CA ILE A 182 -20.22 6.51 16.96
C ILE A 182 -19.57 7.37 15.84
N VAL A 183 -18.47 8.05 16.15
CA VAL A 183 -17.70 8.86 15.19
C VAL A 183 -16.90 7.92 14.26
N ARG A 184 -16.70 8.33 13.01
CA ARG A 184 -15.80 7.61 12.09
C ARG A 184 -14.36 7.73 12.62
N LEU A 185 -13.68 6.59 12.81
CA LEU A 185 -12.31 6.54 13.30
C LEU A 185 -11.35 6.20 12.15
N VAL A 186 -10.24 6.93 12.07
CA VAL A 186 -9.14 6.70 11.13
C VAL A 186 -7.82 6.60 11.91
N VAL A 187 -6.84 5.91 11.35
CA VAL A 187 -5.48 5.83 11.90
C VAL A 187 -4.50 6.32 10.84
N LYS A 188 -3.77 7.39 11.14
CA LYS A 188 -2.65 7.87 10.31
C LYS A 188 -1.35 7.55 11.02
N SER A 189 -0.39 7.02 10.27
CA SER A 189 1.02 7.03 10.67
C SER A 189 1.74 8.05 9.79
N SER A 190 2.38 7.64 8.69
CA SER A 190 2.99 8.57 7.73
C SER A 190 2.10 9.01 6.56
N GLY A 191 0.99 8.31 6.24
CA GLY A 191 0.10 8.71 5.13
C GLY A 191 0.51 8.17 3.74
N HIS A 192 1.43 7.20 3.69
CA HIS A 192 1.87 6.40 2.54
C HIS A 192 0.79 5.50 1.90
N ASP A 193 -0.49 5.59 2.28
CA ASP A 193 -1.49 4.59 1.90
C ASP A 193 -2.08 4.83 0.49
N TYR A 194 -1.63 4.05 -0.49
CA TYR A 194 -2.10 4.06 -1.89
C TYR A 194 -3.58 3.65 -2.08
N LEU A 195 -4.31 3.36 -1.00
CA LEU A 195 -5.73 2.99 -1.01
C LEU A 195 -6.60 3.99 -0.19
N GLY A 196 -6.03 5.07 0.34
CA GLY A 196 -6.74 6.10 1.11
C GLY A 196 -7.18 5.71 2.53
N ARG A 197 -6.75 4.55 3.04
CA ARG A 197 -7.22 3.94 4.30
C ARG A 197 -6.73 4.63 5.58
N SER A 198 -5.88 5.65 5.44
CA SER A 198 -5.36 6.50 6.54
C SER A 198 -5.89 7.94 6.53
N ASN A 199 -6.89 8.25 5.69
CA ASN A 199 -7.63 9.51 5.74
C ASN A 199 -9.15 9.28 5.72
N ALA A 200 -9.91 10.25 6.26
CA ALA A 200 -11.33 10.39 5.94
C ALA A 200 -11.90 11.77 6.30
N PRO A 201 -12.76 12.34 5.45
CA PRO A 201 -13.73 13.37 5.82
C PRO A 201 -14.56 12.98 7.05
N GLY A 202 -14.97 13.97 7.85
CA GLY A 202 -15.98 13.78 8.90
C GLY A 202 -15.54 12.92 10.09
N SER A 203 -14.23 12.73 10.27
CA SER A 203 -13.67 11.71 11.16
C SER A 203 -12.86 12.26 12.33
N LEU A 204 -12.59 11.38 13.30
CA LEU A 204 -11.50 11.50 14.26
C LEU A 204 -10.32 10.67 13.75
N SER A 205 -9.16 11.28 13.57
CA SER A 205 -7.91 10.57 13.26
C SER A 205 -7.10 10.31 14.53
N ILE A 206 -6.48 9.13 14.61
CA ILE A 206 -5.40 8.84 15.56
C ILE A 206 -4.10 8.92 14.78
N TRP A 207 -3.28 9.94 15.07
CA TRP A 207 -1.98 10.11 14.42
C TRP A 207 -0.90 9.52 15.32
N VAL A 208 -0.31 8.39 14.89
CA VAL A 208 0.65 7.61 15.70
C VAL A 208 2.12 7.88 15.36
N HIS A 209 2.44 8.79 14.44
CA HIS A 209 3.80 9.11 13.99
C HIS A 209 4.78 9.38 15.17
N HIS A 210 4.34 10.12 16.20
CA HIS A 210 5.13 10.39 17.41
C HIS A 210 5.19 9.23 18.42
N MET A 211 4.69 8.04 18.08
CA MET A 211 4.98 6.79 18.79
C MET A 211 6.19 6.14 18.13
N ASN A 212 7.38 6.74 18.31
CA ASN A 212 8.60 6.43 17.57
C ASN A 212 9.74 5.81 18.41
N SER A 213 9.47 5.35 19.64
CA SER A 213 10.45 4.69 20.51
C SER A 213 11.16 3.51 19.84
N ILE A 214 12.44 3.28 20.14
CA ILE A 214 13.22 2.13 19.64
C ILE A 214 13.99 1.50 20.81
N GLU A 215 13.96 0.18 20.93
CA GLU A 215 14.62 -0.61 21.98
C GLU A 215 15.20 -1.90 21.37
N PHE A 216 16.51 -2.12 21.53
CA PHE A 216 17.20 -3.32 21.03
C PHE A 216 17.32 -4.40 22.10
N HIS A 217 17.15 -5.65 21.68
CA HIS A 217 17.20 -6.86 22.50
C HIS A 217 18.27 -7.77 21.92
N GLU A 218 19.45 -7.84 22.56
CA GLU A 218 20.60 -8.57 22.02
C GLU A 218 20.58 -10.05 22.40
N GLY A 219 20.69 -10.94 21.40
CA GLY A 219 20.88 -12.38 21.56
C GLY A 219 19.68 -13.18 22.12
N SER A 220 18.73 -12.51 22.80
CA SER A 220 17.49 -13.12 23.26
C SER A 220 16.36 -12.10 23.46
N PHE A 221 15.12 -12.59 23.45
CA PHE A 221 13.92 -11.80 23.72
C PHE A 221 12.95 -12.55 24.64
N ALA A 222 12.49 -11.90 25.71
CA ALA A 222 11.48 -12.46 26.61
C ALA A 222 10.07 -12.23 26.04
N LEU A 223 9.42 -13.31 25.58
CA LEU A 223 8.11 -13.23 24.94
C LEU A 223 7.03 -12.94 25.99
N ALA A 224 6.37 -11.79 25.87
CA ALA A 224 5.44 -11.30 26.89
C ALA A 224 4.33 -12.32 27.20
N GLY A 225 3.95 -12.42 28.47
CA GLY A 225 2.87 -13.30 28.95
C GLY A 225 3.13 -14.82 28.88
N SER A 226 4.22 -15.27 28.24
CA SER A 226 4.44 -16.69 27.94
C SER A 226 5.40 -17.43 28.88
N GLY A 227 6.25 -16.70 29.60
CA GLY A 227 7.39 -17.26 30.34
C GLY A 227 8.53 -17.79 29.45
N LYS A 228 8.43 -17.69 28.12
CA LYS A 228 9.45 -18.16 27.17
C LYS A 228 10.48 -17.08 26.87
N VAL A 229 11.75 -17.49 26.80
CA VAL A 229 12.84 -16.68 26.25
C VAL A 229 13.20 -17.25 24.88
N LEU A 230 13.05 -16.43 23.84
CA LEU A 230 13.43 -16.78 22.47
C LEU A 230 14.91 -16.41 22.26
N LYS A 231 15.65 -17.21 21.48
CA LYS A 231 17.04 -16.92 21.11
C LYS A 231 17.10 -16.18 19.76
N GLY A 232 17.97 -15.19 19.67
CA GLY A 232 18.12 -14.28 18.53
C GLY A 232 17.94 -12.82 18.96
N SER A 233 18.51 -11.89 18.19
CA SER A 233 18.37 -10.45 18.44
C SER A 233 17.07 -9.91 17.86
N ALA A 234 16.47 -8.94 18.54
CA ALA A 234 15.20 -8.33 18.15
C ALA A 234 15.21 -6.81 18.40
N VAL A 235 14.27 -6.10 17.78
CA VAL A 235 14.02 -4.69 18.05
C VAL A 235 12.53 -4.48 18.34
N THR A 236 12.22 -3.76 19.42
CA THR A 236 10.88 -3.25 19.71
C THR A 236 10.83 -1.79 19.26
N VAL A 237 9.91 -1.48 18.36
CA VAL A 237 9.70 -0.13 17.83
C VAL A 237 8.27 0.33 18.13
N GLY A 238 8.07 1.64 18.26
CA GLY A 238 6.74 2.23 18.35
C GLY A 238 6.00 2.13 17.01
N GLY A 239 4.66 2.12 17.05
CA GLY A 239 3.83 1.90 15.85
C GLY A 239 3.98 2.96 14.76
N GLY A 240 4.50 4.13 15.12
CA GLY A 240 4.79 5.25 14.22
C GLY A 240 6.20 5.27 13.63
N THR A 241 7.15 4.50 14.18
CA THR A 241 8.57 4.58 13.76
C THR A 241 8.74 4.32 12.26
N GLU A 242 9.52 5.18 11.61
CA GLU A 242 9.78 5.16 10.17
C GLU A 242 11.04 4.36 9.82
N MET A 243 11.08 3.76 8.63
CA MET A 243 12.13 2.80 8.24
C MET A 243 13.55 3.36 8.41
N TYR A 244 13.76 4.64 8.09
CA TYR A 244 15.08 5.27 8.21
C TYR A 244 15.62 5.25 9.65
N ASP A 245 14.77 5.50 10.64
CA ASP A 245 15.16 5.48 12.06
C ASP A 245 15.43 4.05 12.53
N ILE A 246 14.59 3.09 12.12
CA ILE A 246 14.77 1.66 12.47
C ILE A 246 16.07 1.12 11.88
N TYR A 247 16.37 1.41 10.61
CA TYR A 247 17.63 1.00 9.99
C TYR A 247 18.84 1.69 10.64
N THR A 248 18.75 2.98 10.95
CA THR A 248 19.86 3.73 11.59
C THR A 248 20.16 3.18 12.98
N ALA A 249 19.13 2.86 13.76
CA ALA A 249 19.32 2.24 15.06
C ALA A 249 19.83 0.79 14.95
N ALA A 250 19.38 0.01 13.95
CA ALA A 250 19.86 -1.36 13.74
C ALA A 250 21.34 -1.43 13.34
N ASP A 251 21.81 -0.54 12.45
CA ASP A 251 23.18 -0.56 11.96
C ASP A 251 24.19 -0.27 13.08
N ALA A 252 23.80 0.51 14.09
CA ALA A 252 24.61 0.75 15.31
C ALA A 252 24.91 -0.54 16.11
N HIS A 253 24.09 -1.58 15.97
CA HIS A 253 24.30 -2.91 16.56
C HIS A 253 24.84 -3.93 15.53
N ASN A 254 25.34 -3.48 14.37
CA ASN A 254 25.68 -4.31 13.20
C ASN A 254 24.50 -5.19 12.73
N GLN A 255 23.27 -4.70 12.89
CA GLN A 255 22.03 -5.38 12.49
C GLN A 255 21.32 -4.63 11.36
N THR A 256 20.31 -5.28 10.78
CA THR A 256 19.28 -4.69 9.95
C THR A 256 17.94 -5.37 10.23
N VAL A 257 16.84 -4.86 9.66
CA VAL A 257 15.50 -5.45 9.72
C VAL A 257 14.96 -5.68 8.31
N VAL A 258 13.94 -6.53 8.18
CA VAL A 258 13.17 -6.62 6.93
C VAL A 258 12.20 -5.43 6.87
N GLY A 259 12.65 -4.34 6.26
CA GLY A 259 11.89 -3.09 6.13
C GLY A 259 11.60 -2.67 4.69
N GLY A 260 10.88 -1.56 4.54
CA GLY A 260 10.51 -0.96 3.25
C GLY A 260 11.66 -0.23 2.55
N GLY A 261 11.44 0.13 1.29
CA GLY A 261 12.41 0.85 0.45
C GLY A 261 12.43 2.38 0.61
N ALA A 262 11.33 2.98 1.09
CA ALA A 262 11.21 4.42 1.32
C ALA A 262 11.49 4.78 2.80
N LYS A 263 12.10 5.96 3.03
CA LYS A 263 12.52 6.42 4.36
C LYS A 263 11.37 6.58 5.34
N SER A 264 10.32 7.30 4.94
CA SER A 264 9.15 7.66 5.75
C SER A 264 8.01 6.62 5.71
N VAL A 265 8.25 5.42 5.15
CA VAL A 265 7.32 4.31 5.38
C VAL A 265 7.38 3.93 6.86
N SER A 266 6.25 4.00 7.54
CA SER A 266 6.15 3.66 8.96
C SER A 266 5.78 2.19 9.19
N VAL A 267 6.30 1.62 10.27
CA VAL A 267 6.23 0.17 10.57
C VAL A 267 4.82 -0.41 10.58
N GLY A 268 3.83 0.28 11.16
CA GLY A 268 2.49 -0.28 11.42
C GLY A 268 1.74 -0.69 10.14
N GLY A 269 1.46 0.27 9.25
CA GLY A 269 0.72 0.02 8.01
C GLY A 269 1.44 -0.99 7.09
N TYR A 270 2.75 -0.82 6.95
CA TYR A 270 3.64 -1.67 6.17
C TYR A 270 3.56 -3.15 6.60
N ILE A 271 3.80 -3.44 7.88
CA ILE A 271 3.71 -4.81 8.43
C ILE A 271 2.28 -5.35 8.36
N SER A 272 1.28 -4.52 8.64
CA SER A 272 -0.12 -4.97 8.69
C SER A 272 -0.62 -5.54 7.36
N GLY A 273 -0.10 -5.08 6.21
CA GLY A 273 -0.41 -5.62 4.89
C GLY A 273 0.55 -6.70 4.37
N GLY A 274 1.67 -6.95 5.06
CA GLY A 274 2.66 -7.96 4.73
C GLY A 274 4.09 -7.41 4.73
N GLY A 275 4.33 -6.31 4.03
CA GLY A 275 5.63 -5.67 3.90
C GLY A 275 6.64 -6.47 3.07
N HIS A 276 6.74 -6.15 1.77
CA HIS A 276 7.83 -6.66 0.94
C HIS A 276 9.13 -5.87 1.19
N SER A 277 10.26 -6.49 0.88
CA SER A 277 11.58 -5.90 1.07
C SER A 277 12.54 -6.54 0.09
N THR A 278 13.59 -5.83 -0.29
CA THR A 278 14.74 -6.42 -0.98
C THR A 278 15.51 -7.41 -0.10
N LEU A 279 15.34 -7.37 1.23
CA LEU A 279 15.85 -8.41 2.13
C LEU A 279 14.92 -9.63 2.24
N ALA A 280 13.67 -9.54 1.79
CA ALA A 280 12.66 -10.61 1.92
C ALA A 280 13.00 -11.92 1.17
N PRO A 281 13.67 -11.90 0.00
CA PRO A 281 14.12 -13.13 -0.66
C PRO A 281 15.07 -14.01 0.18
N ARG A 282 15.70 -13.45 1.23
CA ARG A 282 16.49 -14.21 2.22
C ARG A 282 15.72 -14.47 3.52
N TYR A 283 15.01 -13.46 4.04
CA TYR A 283 14.47 -13.47 5.41
C TYR A 283 12.94 -13.53 5.55
N GLY A 284 12.20 -13.68 4.44
CA GLY A 284 10.73 -13.60 4.44
C GLY A 284 10.20 -12.17 4.49
N LEU A 285 8.89 -11.97 4.43
CA LEU A 285 8.26 -10.65 4.48
C LEU A 285 8.44 -10.00 5.87
N ALA A 286 8.22 -8.69 6.00
CA ALA A 286 8.29 -8.01 7.30
C ALA A 286 7.29 -8.62 8.30
N ALA A 287 6.07 -8.93 7.84
CA ALA A 287 5.07 -9.66 8.62
C ALA A 287 5.50 -11.10 9.00
N ASP A 288 6.48 -11.71 8.31
CA ASP A 288 7.03 -13.00 8.73
C ASP A 288 7.97 -12.85 9.95
N ASN A 289 8.60 -11.69 10.10
CA ASN A 289 9.64 -11.39 11.08
C ASN A 289 9.11 -10.85 12.42
N VAL A 290 7.81 -10.54 12.53
CA VAL A 290 7.19 -10.06 13.79
C VAL A 290 7.16 -11.17 14.86
N ILE A 291 7.52 -10.79 16.08
CA ILE A 291 7.53 -11.61 17.30
C ILE A 291 6.29 -11.33 18.15
N GLN A 292 5.97 -10.06 18.40
CA GLN A 292 4.79 -9.65 19.16
C GLN A 292 4.35 -8.22 18.79
N VAL A 293 3.11 -7.87 19.12
CA VAL A 293 2.53 -6.54 18.86
C VAL A 293 1.80 -6.03 20.11
N GLU A 294 2.12 -4.83 20.58
CA GLU A 294 1.29 -4.08 21.52
C GLU A 294 0.20 -3.36 20.70
N VAL A 295 -1.07 -3.58 21.05
CA VAL A 295 -2.22 -3.12 20.26
C VAL A 295 -3.33 -2.57 21.16
N VAL A 296 -3.96 -1.48 20.71
CA VAL A 296 -5.23 -1.00 21.26
C VAL A 296 -6.37 -1.60 20.46
N THR A 297 -7.17 -2.43 21.11
CA THR A 297 -8.31 -3.14 20.50
C THR A 297 -9.50 -2.20 20.22
N PRO A 298 -10.50 -2.62 19.43
CA PRO A 298 -11.74 -1.84 19.20
C PRO A 298 -12.54 -1.57 20.50
N GLN A 299 -12.38 -2.41 21.52
CA GLN A 299 -12.92 -2.24 22.87
C GLN A 299 -12.08 -1.28 23.74
N GLY A 300 -10.97 -0.75 23.20
CA GLY A 300 -10.04 0.11 23.93
C GLY A 300 -9.21 -0.63 24.97
N GLN A 301 -8.99 -1.94 24.82
CA GLN A 301 -8.04 -2.67 25.67
C GLN A 301 -6.64 -2.47 25.11
N ILE A 302 -5.67 -2.21 25.99
CA ILE A 302 -4.24 -2.22 25.64
C ILE A 302 -3.74 -3.62 25.98
N LEU A 303 -3.30 -4.39 25.00
CA LEU A 303 -2.81 -5.75 25.19
C LEU A 303 -1.61 -6.07 24.28
N VAL A 304 -0.91 -7.16 24.59
CA VAL A 304 0.15 -7.70 23.74
C VAL A 304 -0.36 -8.99 23.08
N ALA A 305 -0.27 -9.06 21.75
CA ALA A 305 -0.64 -10.24 20.97
C ALA A 305 0.63 -10.90 20.42
N ASN A 306 0.76 -12.22 20.58
CA ASN A 306 1.85 -13.06 20.09
C ASN A 306 1.37 -14.50 19.83
N GLU A 307 2.27 -15.47 19.63
CA GLU A 307 1.87 -16.86 19.36
C GLU A 307 1.19 -17.58 20.53
N ASP A 308 1.41 -17.14 21.77
CA ASP A 308 0.91 -17.77 22.99
C ASP A 308 -0.28 -17.04 23.63
N GLN A 309 -0.44 -15.73 23.38
CA GLN A 309 -1.56 -14.92 23.84
C GLN A 309 -2.21 -14.12 22.71
N HIS A 310 -3.55 -14.14 22.65
CA HIS A 310 -4.35 -13.48 21.62
C HIS A 310 -3.93 -13.87 20.18
N SER A 311 -3.58 -15.14 19.97
CA SER A 311 -2.92 -15.64 18.75
C SER A 311 -3.71 -15.45 17.45
N ASP A 312 -5.05 -15.50 17.49
CA ASP A 312 -5.90 -15.14 16.34
C ASP A 312 -5.76 -13.65 15.96
N LEU A 313 -5.73 -12.74 16.94
CA LEU A 313 -5.51 -11.32 16.70
C LEU A 313 -4.08 -11.06 16.21
N PHE A 314 -3.08 -11.74 16.79
CA PHE A 314 -1.70 -11.68 16.34
C PHE A 314 -1.54 -12.12 14.87
N TRP A 315 -2.20 -13.22 14.50
CA TRP A 315 -2.25 -13.74 13.13
C TRP A 315 -2.88 -12.72 12.17
N ALA A 316 -4.00 -12.10 12.55
CA ALA A 316 -4.72 -11.11 11.74
C ALA A 316 -3.95 -9.78 11.59
N LEU A 317 -3.22 -9.34 12.63
CA LEU A 317 -2.39 -8.13 12.60
C LEU A 317 -1.20 -8.22 11.63
N ARG A 318 -0.88 -9.42 11.11
CA ARG A 318 0.28 -9.70 10.25
C ARG A 318 -0.14 -10.11 8.84
N GLY A 319 -0.74 -9.18 8.09
CA GLY A 319 -1.22 -9.40 6.72
C GLY A 319 -2.72 -9.15 6.51
N GLY A 320 -3.50 -8.93 7.57
CA GLY A 320 -4.93 -8.62 7.47
C GLY A 320 -5.27 -7.19 7.04
N GLY A 321 -4.27 -6.30 6.93
CA GLY A 321 -4.42 -4.90 6.58
C GLY A 321 -4.56 -3.96 7.78
N GLY A 322 -4.13 -2.70 7.57
CA GLY A 322 -4.19 -1.62 8.55
C GLY A 322 -5.62 -1.15 8.84
N SER A 323 -5.78 -0.26 9.82
CA SER A 323 -7.07 0.39 10.15
C SER A 323 -8.26 -0.57 10.33
N THR A 324 -8.00 -1.83 10.74
CA THR A 324 -8.99 -2.92 10.71
C THR A 324 -9.16 -3.65 12.05
N PHE A 325 -8.08 -4.16 12.65
CA PHE A 325 -8.14 -5.03 13.84
C PHE A 325 -7.82 -4.31 15.17
N GLY A 326 -7.27 -3.10 15.10
CA GLY A 326 -6.80 -2.31 16.23
C GLY A 326 -5.73 -1.31 15.78
N VAL A 327 -5.21 -0.52 16.73
CA VAL A 327 -4.06 0.37 16.49
C VAL A 327 -2.81 -0.27 17.08
N MET A 328 -1.81 -0.57 16.25
CA MET A 328 -0.50 -1.02 16.74
C MET A 328 0.20 0.15 17.43
N THR A 329 0.57 -0.01 18.69
CA THR A 329 1.30 1.00 19.48
C THR A 329 2.78 0.65 19.60
N LYS A 330 3.13 -0.64 19.58
CA LYS A 330 4.50 -1.14 19.42
C LYS A 330 4.52 -2.44 18.61
N VAL A 331 5.62 -2.69 17.91
CA VAL A 331 5.90 -3.95 17.21
C VAL A 331 7.29 -4.42 17.61
N THR A 332 7.42 -5.69 17.99
CA THR A 332 8.73 -6.35 18.14
C THR A 332 8.98 -7.27 16.97
N MET A 333 10.14 -7.16 16.33
CA MET A 333 10.55 -7.97 15.17
C MET A 333 11.97 -8.50 15.30
N TRP A 334 12.26 -9.60 14.61
CA TRP A 334 13.63 -10.12 14.47
C TRP A 334 14.53 -9.13 13.74
N THR A 335 15.76 -9.00 14.25
CA THR A 335 16.86 -8.35 13.53
C THR A 335 17.78 -9.41 12.93
N HIS A 336 18.48 -9.04 11.87
CA HIS A 336 19.44 -9.91 11.19
C HIS A 336 20.81 -9.21 11.13
N PRO A 337 21.95 -9.93 11.14
CA PRO A 337 23.25 -9.31 10.89
C PRO A 337 23.24 -8.50 9.59
N THR A 338 23.77 -7.27 9.63
CA THR A 338 23.80 -6.39 8.46
C THR A 338 24.73 -7.00 7.39
N PRO A 339 24.22 -7.36 6.20
CA PRO A 339 25.03 -7.99 5.16
C PRO A 339 25.90 -6.95 4.44
N LYS A 340 27.00 -7.42 3.83
CA LYS A 340 27.65 -6.63 2.77
C LYS A 340 26.76 -6.66 1.53
N ILE A 341 26.57 -5.51 0.89
CA ILE A 341 25.71 -5.39 -0.30
C ILE A 341 26.56 -5.12 -1.53
N THR A 342 26.45 -5.96 -2.56
CA THR A 342 26.85 -5.57 -3.92
C THR A 342 25.60 -5.15 -4.67
N SER A 343 25.44 -3.84 -4.84
CA SER A 343 24.42 -3.23 -5.68
C SER A 343 24.74 -3.47 -7.15
N LEU A 344 23.70 -3.60 -7.98
CA LEU A 344 23.78 -3.86 -9.41
C LEU A 344 22.71 -3.04 -10.14
N SER A 345 23.14 -2.05 -10.91
CA SER A 345 22.32 -1.52 -12.00
C SER A 345 22.50 -2.45 -13.21
N TRP A 346 21.42 -3.03 -13.72
CA TRP A 346 21.46 -3.90 -14.90
C TRP A 346 20.43 -3.50 -15.95
N MET A 347 20.76 -3.73 -17.23
CA MET A 347 19.93 -3.34 -18.37
C MET A 347 20.08 -4.38 -19.49
N GLY A 348 19.02 -5.14 -19.78
CA GLY A 348 18.89 -5.97 -20.99
C GLY A 348 18.00 -5.26 -22.00
N ILE A 349 18.59 -4.65 -23.02
CA ILE A 349 17.94 -3.60 -23.83
C ILE A 349 18.16 -3.74 -25.34
N THR A 350 17.27 -3.11 -26.12
CA THR A 350 17.28 -2.98 -27.59
C THR A 350 16.62 -1.66 -28.02
N ASP A 351 16.61 -1.36 -29.33
CA ASP A 351 15.83 -0.26 -29.91
C ASP A 351 14.32 -0.50 -29.67
N PRO A 352 13.52 0.50 -29.23
CA PRO A 352 12.08 0.36 -29.02
C PRO A 352 11.28 -0.14 -30.24
N LYS A 353 11.79 0.01 -31.46
CA LYS A 353 11.16 -0.42 -32.73
C LYS A 353 11.54 -1.85 -33.12
N SER A 354 12.42 -2.51 -32.37
CA SER A 354 12.87 -3.89 -32.64
C SER A 354 11.69 -4.87 -32.68
N PRO A 355 11.53 -5.66 -33.77
CA PRO A 355 10.39 -6.57 -33.91
C PRO A 355 10.38 -7.73 -32.89
N PHE A 356 11.51 -7.95 -32.20
CA PHE A 356 11.68 -8.96 -31.16
C PHE A 356 11.61 -8.40 -29.73
N LEU A 357 11.28 -7.11 -29.52
CA LEU A 357 11.28 -6.46 -28.20
C LEU A 357 10.50 -7.27 -27.14
N LEU A 358 9.32 -7.78 -27.48
CA LEU A 358 8.50 -8.58 -26.55
C LEU A 358 9.12 -9.94 -26.23
N ASP A 359 9.89 -10.53 -27.14
CA ASP A 359 10.62 -11.79 -26.89
C ASP A 359 11.84 -11.53 -25.98
N LEU A 360 12.52 -10.38 -26.13
CA LEU A 360 13.57 -9.95 -25.20
C LEU A 360 12.99 -9.70 -23.79
N ILE A 361 11.87 -8.97 -23.68
CA ILE A 361 11.22 -8.70 -22.38
C ILE A 361 10.74 -10.00 -21.73
N ALA A 362 10.08 -10.89 -22.49
CA ALA A 362 9.63 -12.19 -21.99
C ALA A 362 10.81 -13.07 -21.56
N TYR A 363 11.88 -13.13 -22.37
CA TYR A 363 13.08 -13.87 -22.05
C TYR A 363 13.71 -13.39 -20.74
N LEU A 364 14.00 -12.08 -20.61
CA LEU A 364 14.61 -11.52 -19.40
C LEU A 364 13.73 -11.75 -18.16
N SER A 365 12.41 -11.56 -18.30
CA SER A 365 11.44 -11.84 -17.23
C SER A 365 11.43 -13.31 -16.82
N SER A 366 11.56 -14.24 -17.77
CA SER A 366 11.66 -15.68 -17.49
C SER A 366 12.93 -16.09 -16.75
N GLN A 367 14.00 -15.27 -16.82
CA GLN A 367 15.24 -15.50 -16.08
C GLN A 367 15.16 -15.06 -14.61
N ILE A 368 14.14 -14.28 -14.21
CA ILE A 368 14.02 -13.79 -12.83
C ILE A 368 14.11 -14.91 -11.79
N PRO A 369 13.41 -16.05 -11.89
CA PRO A 369 13.54 -17.11 -10.89
C PRO A 369 14.94 -17.73 -10.83
N TYR A 370 15.69 -17.75 -11.94
CA TYR A 370 17.09 -18.19 -11.94
C TYR A 370 17.99 -17.16 -11.24
N LEU A 371 17.81 -15.86 -11.54
CA LEU A 371 18.53 -14.77 -10.88
C LEU A 371 18.29 -14.76 -9.36
N MET A 372 17.05 -15.02 -8.90
CA MET A 372 16.74 -15.13 -7.48
C MET A 372 17.29 -16.43 -6.86
N ASP A 373 17.03 -17.61 -7.45
CA ASP A 373 17.37 -18.90 -6.82
C ASP A 373 18.86 -19.27 -6.91
N LYS A 374 19.56 -18.83 -7.95
CA LYS A 374 21.00 -19.11 -8.16
C LYS A 374 21.87 -17.89 -7.92
N GLY A 375 21.43 -16.72 -8.37
CA GLY A 375 22.13 -15.46 -8.14
C GLY A 375 21.88 -14.85 -6.77
N GLY A 376 20.88 -15.29 -6.00
CA GLY A 376 20.49 -14.62 -4.75
C GLY A 376 20.05 -13.17 -4.96
N LEU A 377 19.69 -12.80 -6.21
CA LEU A 377 19.43 -11.43 -6.60
C LEU A 377 18.05 -11.00 -6.10
N SER A 378 17.99 -9.81 -5.50
CA SER A 378 16.78 -9.15 -5.00
C SER A 378 16.77 -7.71 -5.48
N GLY A 379 15.60 -7.10 -5.72
CA GLY A 379 15.59 -5.69 -6.15
C GLY A 379 14.33 -5.21 -6.85
N TYR A 380 14.44 -4.03 -7.44
CA TYR A 380 13.36 -3.31 -8.12
C TYR A 380 13.70 -3.15 -9.60
N ASN A 381 12.93 -3.78 -10.47
CA ASN A 381 13.14 -3.77 -11.92
C ASN A 381 11.91 -3.23 -12.65
N TYR A 382 12.10 -2.91 -13.92
CA TYR A 382 11.13 -2.26 -14.79
C TYR A 382 11.27 -2.80 -16.21
N ALA A 383 10.15 -3.24 -16.80
CA ALA A 383 10.04 -3.61 -18.20
C ALA A 383 9.49 -2.43 -18.99
N SER A 384 10.35 -1.75 -19.74
CA SER A 384 10.02 -0.56 -20.54
C SER A 384 9.72 -0.93 -21.99
N LEU A 385 8.64 -0.37 -22.55
CA LEU A 385 8.34 -0.43 -23.98
C LEU A 385 9.10 0.64 -24.79
N GLY A 386 9.69 1.62 -24.10
CA GLY A 386 10.45 2.71 -24.70
C GLY A 386 10.66 3.84 -23.69
N MET A 387 11.91 4.24 -23.49
CA MET A 387 12.28 5.37 -22.62
C MET A 387 13.58 6.00 -23.07
N LYS A 388 13.84 7.23 -22.60
CA LYS A 388 15.14 7.89 -22.80
C LYS A 388 16.25 7.09 -22.13
N ASN A 389 17.38 6.96 -22.82
CA ASN A 389 18.54 6.27 -22.29
C ASN A 389 19.10 7.04 -21.07
N PRO A 390 19.13 6.43 -19.87
CA PRO A 390 19.62 7.08 -18.65
C PRO A 390 21.15 7.20 -18.60
N VAL A 391 21.87 6.48 -19.46
CA VAL A 391 23.33 6.54 -19.59
C VAL A 391 23.66 7.08 -20.98
N PRO A 392 23.48 8.40 -21.21
CA PRO A 392 23.82 9.01 -22.49
C PRO A 392 25.34 8.94 -22.72
N ALA A 393 25.74 8.28 -23.80
CA ALA A 393 27.12 8.18 -24.24
C ALA A 393 27.21 8.42 -25.75
N PRO A 394 28.33 8.96 -26.28
CA PRO A 394 28.51 9.14 -27.72
C PRO A 394 28.31 7.82 -28.50
N GLY A 395 27.35 7.80 -29.42
CA GLY A 395 27.00 6.62 -30.21
C GLY A 395 26.05 5.61 -29.54
N ALA A 396 25.66 5.81 -28.28
CA ALA A 396 24.61 5.02 -27.66
C ALA A 396 23.20 5.45 -28.17
N PRO A 397 22.21 4.55 -28.22
CA PRO A 397 20.84 4.91 -28.60
C PRO A 397 20.27 6.01 -27.68
N THR A 398 19.49 6.94 -28.25
CA THR A 398 18.78 7.98 -27.48
C THR A 398 17.61 7.42 -26.69
N ASP A 399 16.99 6.38 -27.23
CA ASP A 399 15.79 5.72 -26.74
C ASP A 399 16.02 4.21 -26.71
N ILE A 400 15.60 3.57 -25.64
CA ILE A 400 15.86 2.16 -25.33
C ILE A 400 14.59 1.49 -24.79
N ALA A 401 14.46 0.18 -25.01
CA ALA A 401 13.40 -0.65 -24.46
C ALA A 401 13.94 -2.01 -24.02
N GLY A 402 13.24 -2.70 -23.11
CA GLY A 402 13.72 -3.96 -22.52
C GLY A 402 13.45 -4.03 -21.02
N VAL A 403 14.25 -4.82 -20.29
CA VAL A 403 14.16 -4.93 -18.82
C VAL A 403 15.41 -4.36 -18.18
N MET A 404 15.23 -3.51 -17.18
CA MET A 404 16.32 -2.87 -16.44
C MET A 404 15.93 -2.67 -14.97
N GLY A 405 16.90 -2.47 -14.09
CA GLY A 405 16.61 -2.27 -12.68
C GLY A 405 17.82 -2.18 -11.78
N PHE A 406 17.52 -1.97 -10.50
CA PHE A 406 18.46 -2.06 -9.40
C PHE A 406 18.24 -3.40 -8.69
N GLY A 407 19.14 -4.34 -8.92
CA GLY A 407 19.29 -5.55 -8.12
C GLY A 407 20.38 -5.36 -7.07
N PHE A 408 20.43 -6.24 -6.08
CA PHE A 408 21.62 -6.45 -5.27
C PHE A 408 21.71 -7.88 -4.76
N VAL A 409 22.93 -8.26 -4.37
CA VAL A 409 23.23 -9.53 -3.71
C VAL A 409 23.89 -9.27 -2.35
N GLN A 410 23.63 -10.19 -1.42
CA GLN A 410 24.12 -10.12 -0.05
C GLN A 410 25.33 -11.04 0.11
N ASP A 411 26.39 -10.54 0.75
CA ASP A 411 27.60 -11.30 1.10
C ASP A 411 28.33 -11.96 -0.10
N LYS A 412 28.21 -11.34 -1.29
CA LYS A 412 28.85 -11.72 -2.56
C LYS A 412 29.38 -10.48 -3.27
N GLY A 413 30.53 -10.58 -3.93
CA GLY A 413 31.15 -9.49 -4.69
C GLY A 413 30.82 -9.50 -6.20
N PRO A 414 31.25 -8.47 -6.96
CA PRO A 414 30.92 -8.28 -8.39
C PRO A 414 31.20 -9.45 -9.33
N GLY A 415 32.28 -10.20 -9.13
CA GLY A 415 32.63 -11.34 -10.01
C GLY A 415 31.55 -12.43 -10.05
N PHE A 416 30.89 -12.69 -8.92
CA PHE A 416 29.79 -13.63 -8.84
C PHE A 416 28.57 -13.19 -9.66
N LEU A 417 28.30 -11.89 -9.77
CA LEU A 417 27.25 -11.37 -10.63
C LEU A 417 27.59 -11.57 -12.12
N GLN A 418 28.85 -11.41 -12.51
CA GLN A 418 29.28 -11.68 -13.89
C GLN A 418 29.04 -13.14 -14.28
N ASP A 419 29.38 -14.09 -13.40
CA ASP A 419 29.14 -15.52 -13.61
C ASP A 419 27.64 -15.84 -13.74
N VAL A 420 26.81 -15.26 -12.86
CA VAL A 420 25.34 -15.44 -12.86
C VAL A 420 24.71 -14.91 -14.14
N PHE A 421 25.13 -13.74 -14.62
CA PHE A 421 24.57 -13.14 -15.83
C PHE A 421 25.20 -13.65 -17.13
N LYS A 422 26.33 -14.36 -17.09
CA LYS A 422 27.03 -14.86 -18.29
C LYS A 422 26.12 -15.70 -19.22
N PRO A 423 25.33 -16.69 -18.76
CA PRO A 423 24.45 -17.46 -19.64
C PRO A 423 23.36 -16.61 -20.30
N ILE A 424 22.91 -15.55 -19.62
CA ILE A 424 21.92 -14.60 -20.14
C ILE A 424 22.54 -13.76 -21.25
N ASN A 425 23.75 -13.24 -21.03
CA ASN A 425 24.52 -12.49 -22.03
C ASN A 425 24.83 -13.32 -23.28
N ASP A 426 25.27 -14.57 -23.09
CA ASP A 426 25.58 -15.50 -24.19
C ASP A 426 24.31 -15.81 -25.02
N THR A 427 23.16 -16.00 -24.36
CA THR A 427 21.86 -16.19 -25.04
C THR A 427 21.42 -14.95 -25.81
N ILE A 428 21.59 -13.75 -25.25
CA ILE A 428 21.27 -12.48 -25.94
C ILE A 428 22.11 -12.34 -27.21
N LYS A 429 23.42 -12.56 -27.12
CA LYS A 429 24.34 -12.50 -28.27
C LYS A 429 24.01 -13.53 -29.34
N GLN A 430 23.55 -14.73 -28.94
CA GLN A 430 23.16 -15.78 -29.88
C GLN A 430 21.84 -15.48 -30.60
N ARG A 431 20.83 -14.94 -29.88
CA ARG A 431 19.49 -14.70 -30.44
C ARG A 431 19.37 -13.38 -31.22
N TRP A 432 20.05 -12.34 -30.77
CA TRP A 432 19.92 -10.97 -31.30
C TRP A 432 21.28 -10.31 -31.52
N PRO A 433 22.18 -10.95 -32.33
CA PRO A 433 23.54 -10.47 -32.54
C PRO A 433 23.55 -9.02 -33.04
N GLY A 434 24.26 -8.15 -32.31
CA GLY A 434 24.40 -6.72 -32.62
C GLY A 434 23.14 -5.87 -32.44
N GLN A 435 22.03 -6.43 -31.92
CA GLN A 435 20.74 -5.73 -31.83
C GLN A 435 20.18 -5.64 -30.41
N ALA A 436 20.55 -6.56 -29.51
CA ALA A 436 20.25 -6.47 -28.08
C ALA A 436 21.52 -6.61 -27.24
N PHE A 437 21.53 -5.94 -26.09
CA PHE A 437 22.72 -5.76 -25.25
C PHE A 437 22.38 -5.97 -23.78
N LEU A 438 23.36 -6.45 -23.00
CA LEU A 438 23.29 -6.56 -21.55
C LEU A 438 24.39 -5.71 -20.91
N PHE A 439 23.98 -4.77 -20.06
CA PHE A 439 24.86 -3.92 -19.25
C PHE A 439 24.72 -4.26 -17.78
N LEU A 440 25.84 -4.25 -17.05
CA LEU A 440 25.96 -4.52 -15.63
C LEU A 440 26.91 -3.47 -15.02
N ILE A 441 26.45 -2.71 -14.03
CA ILE A 441 27.26 -1.73 -13.28
C ILE A 441 27.06 -2.04 -11.80
N SER A 442 28.13 -2.36 -11.08
CA SER A 442 28.09 -2.80 -9.68
C SER A 442 28.86 -1.89 -8.74
N GLU A 443 28.36 -1.77 -7.50
CA GLU A 443 28.99 -1.00 -6.43
C GLU A 443 28.85 -1.75 -5.09
N GLU A 444 29.91 -1.79 -4.29
CA GLU A 444 29.95 -2.52 -3.02
C GLU A 444 29.75 -1.58 -1.82
N PHE A 445 28.94 -2.01 -0.85
CA PHE A 445 28.64 -1.29 0.38
C PHE A 445 28.94 -2.17 1.61
N PRO A 446 29.54 -1.61 2.67
CA PRO A 446 29.96 -2.38 3.84
C PRO A 446 28.79 -2.89 4.69
N THR A 447 27.65 -2.18 4.69
CA THR A 447 26.44 -2.53 5.43
C THR A 447 25.19 -2.27 4.58
N PHE A 448 24.05 -2.87 4.95
CA PHE A 448 22.77 -2.55 4.32
C PHE A 448 22.39 -1.07 4.48
N ARG A 449 22.71 -0.46 5.62
CA ARG A 449 22.41 0.95 5.89
C ARG A 449 23.16 1.90 4.97
N ALA A 450 24.44 1.61 4.70
CA ALA A 450 25.26 2.38 3.76
C ALA A 450 24.74 2.27 2.32
N TRP A 451 24.24 1.10 1.92
CA TRP A 451 23.50 0.96 0.66
C TRP A 451 22.20 1.78 0.66
N PHE A 452 21.43 1.71 1.74
CA PHE A 452 20.15 2.40 1.87
C PHE A 452 20.29 3.94 1.81
N ASP A 453 21.36 4.53 2.36
CA ASP A 453 21.59 5.99 2.27
C ASP A 453 21.65 6.52 0.83
N LYS A 454 22.12 5.69 -0.11
CA LYS A 454 22.27 6.05 -1.51
C LYS A 454 21.10 5.56 -2.38
N ASN A 455 20.44 4.46 -2.01
CA ASN A 455 19.51 3.72 -2.87
C ASN A 455 18.08 3.59 -2.31
N TYR A 456 17.72 4.36 -1.28
CA TYR A 456 16.33 4.48 -0.82
C TYR A 456 15.43 5.07 -1.91
N ASP A 457 14.12 4.81 -1.81
CA ASP A 457 13.13 5.35 -2.74
C ASP A 457 13.05 6.89 -2.68
N GLN A 458 13.18 7.52 -3.85
CA GLN A 458 13.16 8.97 -4.06
C GLN A 458 11.98 9.42 -4.94
N ALA A 459 10.93 8.59 -5.07
CA ALA A 459 9.70 8.99 -5.72
C ALA A 459 9.02 10.19 -5.02
N PHE A 460 8.13 10.87 -5.74
CA PHE A 460 7.51 12.11 -5.30
C PHE A 460 6.09 11.91 -4.76
N ALA A 461 5.72 12.73 -3.77
CA ALA A 461 4.36 12.90 -3.29
C ALA A 461 3.58 13.91 -4.15
N GLY A 462 2.39 14.32 -3.70
CA GLY A 462 1.70 15.49 -4.22
C GLY A 462 1.19 15.33 -5.66
N ASN A 463 0.63 14.16 -5.94
CA ASN A 463 -0.01 13.86 -7.22
C ASN A 463 -1.25 12.99 -7.01
N SER A 464 -2.11 12.93 -8.03
CA SER A 464 -3.26 12.04 -8.08
C SER A 464 -3.00 10.88 -9.03
N SER A 465 -2.88 9.66 -8.49
CA SER A 465 -2.55 8.44 -9.23
C SER A 465 -3.09 7.17 -8.59
N TYR A 466 -3.32 6.13 -9.41
CA TYR A 466 -3.67 4.80 -8.92
C TYR A 466 -2.62 3.76 -9.34
N ILE A 467 -2.44 2.75 -8.48
CA ILE A 467 -1.58 1.58 -8.72
C ILE A 467 -2.50 0.37 -8.97
N VAL A 468 -2.10 -0.53 -9.87
CA VAL A 468 -2.65 -1.88 -10.01
C VAL A 468 -1.51 -2.88 -9.97
N SER A 469 -1.70 -4.05 -9.34
CA SER A 469 -0.61 -5.00 -9.16
C SER A 469 -1.04 -6.46 -9.18
N ARG A 470 -0.05 -7.33 -9.39
CA ARG A 470 -0.21 -8.78 -9.40
C ARG A 470 1.01 -9.48 -8.85
N LEU A 471 0.80 -10.55 -8.09
CA LEU A 471 1.84 -11.46 -7.65
C LEU A 471 2.08 -12.51 -8.74
N VAL A 472 3.34 -12.72 -9.14
CA VAL A 472 3.70 -13.62 -10.25
C VAL A 472 4.62 -14.73 -9.74
N ASP A 473 4.20 -15.97 -10.00
CA ASP A 473 4.95 -17.17 -9.60
C ASP A 473 5.99 -17.61 -10.65
N GLY A 474 6.87 -18.51 -10.24
CA GLY A 474 7.94 -19.04 -11.09
C GLY A 474 7.46 -19.93 -12.24
N LYS A 475 6.23 -20.47 -12.18
CA LYS A 475 5.63 -21.27 -13.25
C LYS A 475 5.13 -20.37 -14.39
N THR A 476 4.54 -19.23 -14.03
CA THR A 476 4.07 -18.21 -14.97
C THR A 476 5.25 -17.57 -15.70
N LEU A 477 6.29 -17.16 -14.96
CA LEU A 477 7.49 -16.56 -15.55
C LEU A 477 8.22 -17.52 -16.52
N LYS A 478 8.19 -18.83 -16.26
CA LYS A 478 8.78 -19.88 -17.12
C LYS A 478 7.76 -20.54 -18.06
N GLY A 479 6.56 -19.96 -18.20
CA GLY A 479 5.46 -20.51 -18.97
C GLY A 479 5.57 -20.20 -20.46
N ASP A 480 4.45 -19.81 -21.09
CA ASP A 480 4.43 -19.35 -22.48
C ASP A 480 5.07 -17.94 -22.57
N PRO A 481 6.24 -17.79 -23.24
CA PRO A 481 6.91 -16.50 -23.36
C PRO A 481 6.13 -15.50 -24.23
N LYS A 482 5.33 -15.96 -25.21
CA LYS A 482 4.50 -15.07 -26.04
C LYS A 482 3.33 -14.52 -25.24
N ALA A 483 2.71 -15.34 -24.41
CA ALA A 483 1.65 -14.90 -23.50
C ALA A 483 2.20 -13.95 -22.43
N LEU A 484 3.35 -14.28 -21.82
CA LEU A 484 4.03 -13.42 -20.83
C LEU A 484 4.42 -12.07 -21.43
N GLY A 485 5.07 -12.05 -22.60
CA GLY A 485 5.47 -10.81 -23.28
C GLY A 485 4.30 -9.91 -23.63
N LYS A 486 3.17 -10.48 -24.10
CA LYS A 486 1.92 -9.74 -24.34
C LYS A 486 1.29 -9.22 -23.06
N ALA A 487 1.35 -9.99 -21.96
CA ALA A 487 0.74 -9.59 -20.70
C ALA A 487 1.52 -8.46 -20.01
N ILE A 488 2.87 -8.52 -20.06
CA ILE A 488 3.73 -7.41 -19.65
C ILE A 488 3.49 -6.21 -20.56
N GLN A 489 3.43 -6.39 -21.89
CA GLN A 489 3.14 -5.29 -22.82
C GLN A 489 1.83 -4.57 -22.48
N ALA A 490 0.74 -5.31 -22.28
CA ALA A 490 -0.55 -4.75 -21.94
C ALA A 490 -0.48 -3.95 -20.63
N ALA A 491 0.07 -4.54 -19.57
CA ALA A 491 0.25 -3.88 -18.28
C ALA A 491 1.25 -2.71 -18.30
N SER A 492 2.12 -2.63 -19.29
CA SER A 492 3.03 -1.49 -19.52
C SER A 492 2.37 -0.30 -20.22
N LEU A 493 1.24 -0.48 -20.93
CA LEU A 493 0.59 0.61 -21.69
C LEU A 493 0.20 1.85 -20.86
N PRO A 494 -0.28 1.76 -19.59
CA PRO A 494 -0.69 2.93 -18.80
C PRO A 494 0.46 3.87 -18.41
N SER A 495 1.71 3.37 -18.42
CA SER A 495 2.90 4.03 -17.85
C SER A 495 4.13 4.02 -18.78
N GLY A 496 4.03 3.44 -19.99
CA GLY A 496 5.17 3.16 -20.87
C GLY A 496 6.04 1.97 -20.42
N GLY A 497 5.74 1.37 -19.26
CA GLY A 497 6.44 0.22 -18.70
C GLY A 497 5.76 -0.32 -17.43
N MET A 498 6.23 -1.46 -16.96
CA MET A 498 5.68 -2.19 -15.80
C MET A 498 6.80 -2.53 -14.82
N SER A 499 6.59 -2.27 -13.54
CA SER A 499 7.50 -2.70 -12.47
C SER A 499 7.45 -4.21 -12.27
N LEU A 500 8.62 -4.84 -12.09
CA LEU A 500 8.84 -6.26 -11.86
C LEU A 500 9.76 -6.45 -10.63
N PHE A 501 9.22 -6.23 -9.44
CA PHE A 501 9.98 -6.23 -8.20
C PHE A 501 10.33 -7.66 -7.75
N MET A 502 11.64 -7.96 -7.67
CA MET A 502 12.22 -9.23 -7.23
C MET A 502 12.27 -9.29 -5.69
N VAL A 503 11.09 -9.33 -5.08
CA VAL A 503 10.89 -9.28 -3.62
C VAL A 503 10.20 -10.52 -3.05
N GLY A 504 9.89 -11.52 -3.90
CA GLY A 504 9.43 -12.86 -3.49
C GLY A 504 10.60 -13.80 -3.19
N GLY A 505 10.65 -14.98 -3.82
CA GLY A 505 11.79 -15.89 -3.72
C GLY A 505 11.84 -16.74 -2.44
N LYS A 506 12.94 -17.50 -2.25
CA LYS A 506 12.96 -18.63 -1.30
C LYS A 506 12.74 -18.25 0.16
N GLY A 507 13.19 -17.09 0.63
CA GLY A 507 12.90 -16.59 1.97
C GLY A 507 11.39 -16.43 2.22
N VAL A 508 10.68 -15.79 1.28
CA VAL A 508 9.21 -15.61 1.35
C VAL A 508 8.46 -16.92 1.14
N GLN A 509 8.92 -17.77 0.22
CA GLN A 509 8.29 -19.07 -0.11
C GLN A 509 8.39 -20.07 1.03
N ASN A 510 9.54 -20.13 1.70
CA ASN A 510 9.82 -21.09 2.78
C ASN A 510 9.55 -20.53 4.19
N ALA A 511 9.03 -19.29 4.31
CA ALA A 511 8.82 -18.63 5.59
C ALA A 511 7.89 -19.45 6.52
N LYS A 512 8.31 -19.59 7.78
CA LYS A 512 7.56 -20.26 8.85
C LYS A 512 7.36 -19.31 10.04
N PRO A 513 6.51 -18.27 9.89
CA PRO A 513 6.27 -17.29 10.95
C PRO A 513 5.77 -17.96 12.24
N ARG A 514 6.30 -17.52 13.39
CA ARG A 514 5.82 -17.94 14.71
C ARG A 514 4.34 -17.59 14.87
N GLY A 515 3.50 -18.53 15.30
CA GLY A 515 2.04 -18.36 15.35
C GLY A 515 1.33 -18.32 13.99
N GLY A 516 2.06 -18.46 12.88
CA GLY A 516 1.55 -18.18 11.54
C GLY A 516 1.31 -16.68 11.29
N ASN A 517 0.86 -16.34 10.09
CA ASN A 517 0.38 -14.99 9.76
C ASN A 517 -0.64 -15.03 8.61
N SER A 518 -1.27 -13.89 8.32
CA SER A 518 -2.44 -13.78 7.44
C SER A 518 -2.15 -13.19 6.05
N VAL A 519 -0.88 -12.96 5.71
CA VAL A 519 -0.46 -12.50 4.37
C VAL A 519 -1.05 -13.40 3.27
N ASN A 520 -1.33 -12.83 2.09
CA ASN A 520 -1.90 -13.59 0.98
C ASN A 520 -1.07 -14.86 0.68
N PRO A 521 -1.66 -16.07 0.71
CA PRO A 521 -0.93 -17.32 0.47
C PRO A 521 -0.20 -17.38 -0.89
N ALA A 522 -0.63 -16.57 -1.89
CA ALA A 522 0.06 -16.43 -3.17
C ALA A 522 1.53 -16.01 -3.02
N TRP A 523 1.88 -15.22 -1.99
CA TRP A 523 3.26 -14.85 -1.67
C TRP A 523 4.17 -16.07 -1.53
N ARG A 524 3.66 -17.20 -1.04
CA ARG A 524 4.43 -18.44 -0.81
C ARG A 524 4.86 -19.15 -2.09
N ASN A 525 4.44 -18.68 -3.27
CA ASN A 525 4.92 -19.13 -4.59
C ASN A 525 5.52 -17.99 -5.44
N THR A 526 5.47 -16.75 -4.94
CA THR A 526 5.80 -15.54 -5.71
C THR A 526 7.31 -15.40 -5.90
N TYR A 527 7.71 -14.91 -7.08
CA TYR A 527 9.04 -14.35 -7.31
C TYR A 527 8.95 -12.83 -7.53
N VAL A 528 7.97 -12.40 -8.33
CA VAL A 528 7.79 -11.00 -8.72
C VAL A 528 6.52 -10.42 -8.13
N HIS A 529 6.65 -9.27 -7.46
CA HIS A 529 5.54 -8.34 -7.30
C HIS A 529 5.53 -7.40 -8.51
N ALA A 530 4.53 -7.54 -9.38
CA ALA A 530 4.45 -6.79 -10.62
C ALA A 530 3.40 -5.68 -10.47
N LEU A 531 3.71 -4.45 -10.89
CA LEU A 531 2.77 -3.32 -10.78
C LEU A 531 2.88 -2.32 -11.93
N SER A 532 1.77 -1.63 -12.19
CA SER A 532 1.68 -0.46 -13.07
C SER A 532 0.93 0.63 -12.31
N ALA A 533 1.22 1.89 -12.61
CA ALA A 533 0.58 3.04 -12.02
C ALA A 533 0.36 4.10 -13.10
N THR A 534 -0.70 4.89 -13.00
CA THR A 534 -0.84 6.06 -13.87
C THR A 534 -1.61 7.19 -13.19
N GLY A 535 -1.28 8.42 -13.57
CA GLY A 535 -1.77 9.64 -12.96
C GLY A 535 -2.98 10.24 -13.67
N PHE A 536 -3.67 11.13 -12.99
CA PHE A 536 -4.76 11.95 -13.54
C PHE A 536 -4.74 13.35 -12.92
N PRO A 537 -5.18 14.39 -13.63
CA PRO A 537 -5.19 15.75 -13.11
C PRO A 537 -6.24 15.90 -11.97
N PRO A 538 -5.97 16.77 -10.98
CA PRO A 538 -6.88 16.99 -9.85
C PRO A 538 -8.24 17.52 -10.33
N PHE A 539 -9.29 17.24 -9.54
CA PHE A 539 -10.69 17.57 -9.80
C PHE A 539 -11.30 16.95 -11.08
N ASN A 540 -10.57 16.12 -11.84
CA ASN A 540 -11.07 15.53 -13.08
C ASN A 540 -11.60 14.09 -12.88
N LYS A 541 -12.86 13.99 -12.42
CA LYS A 541 -13.53 12.69 -12.20
C LYS A 541 -13.70 11.83 -13.45
N THR A 542 -13.66 12.41 -14.66
CA THR A 542 -13.68 11.63 -15.91
C THR A 542 -12.33 10.95 -16.12
N ALA A 543 -11.22 11.70 -16.02
CA ALA A 543 -9.87 11.14 -16.15
C ALA A 543 -9.56 10.12 -15.05
N GLU A 544 -10.03 10.34 -13.82
CA GLU A 544 -9.95 9.35 -12.73
C GLU A 544 -10.62 8.01 -13.11
N GLN A 545 -11.85 8.07 -13.63
CA GLN A 545 -12.58 6.86 -14.07
C GLN A 545 -11.95 6.19 -15.28
N GLU A 546 -11.36 6.95 -16.20
CA GLU A 546 -10.62 6.44 -17.35
C GLU A 546 -9.33 5.75 -16.90
N THR A 547 -8.58 6.35 -15.96
CA THR A 547 -7.41 5.75 -15.32
C THR A 547 -7.74 4.42 -14.63
N VAL A 548 -8.82 4.35 -13.84
CA VAL A 548 -9.26 3.10 -13.20
C VAL A 548 -9.57 2.01 -14.23
N LYS A 549 -10.31 2.34 -15.30
CA LYS A 549 -10.63 1.38 -16.39
C LYS A 549 -9.38 0.93 -17.14
N LEU A 550 -8.45 1.85 -17.40
CA LEU A 550 -7.20 1.58 -18.11
C LEU A 550 -6.32 0.61 -17.30
N LEU A 551 -6.10 0.88 -16.01
CA LEU A 551 -5.33 0.02 -15.11
C LEU A 551 -6.01 -1.34 -14.89
N ASP A 552 -7.34 -1.39 -14.75
CA ASP A 552 -8.05 -2.66 -14.57
C ASP A 552 -7.95 -3.53 -15.84
N SER A 553 -8.21 -2.96 -17.02
CA SER A 553 -8.17 -3.71 -18.28
C SER A 553 -6.77 -4.06 -18.76
N SER A 554 -5.75 -3.24 -18.47
CA SER A 554 -4.36 -3.53 -18.83
C SER A 554 -3.77 -4.72 -18.06
N MET A 555 -4.25 -4.95 -16.83
CA MET A 555 -3.78 -6.04 -15.96
C MET A 555 -4.51 -7.37 -16.24
N GLU A 556 -5.63 -7.39 -16.97
CA GLU A 556 -6.39 -8.62 -17.26
C GLU A 556 -5.54 -9.76 -17.86
N PRO A 557 -4.64 -9.54 -18.84
CA PRO A 557 -3.75 -10.60 -19.34
C PRO A 557 -2.84 -11.20 -18.25
N MET A 558 -2.37 -10.39 -17.30
CA MET A 558 -1.60 -10.86 -16.16
C MET A 558 -2.46 -11.60 -15.14
N ARG A 559 -3.72 -11.17 -14.91
CA ARG A 559 -4.70 -11.93 -14.09
C ARG A 559 -4.98 -13.30 -14.71
N ALA A 560 -5.18 -13.38 -16.03
CA ALA A 560 -5.41 -14.62 -16.77
C ALA A 560 -4.21 -15.59 -16.72
N LEU A 561 -2.98 -15.09 -16.69
CA LEU A 561 -1.77 -15.89 -16.49
C LEU A 561 -1.58 -16.35 -15.04
N THR A 562 -2.20 -15.67 -14.06
CA THR A 562 -2.01 -15.89 -12.63
C THR A 562 -3.32 -16.07 -11.86
N PRO A 563 -4.28 -16.91 -12.30
CA PRO A 563 -5.67 -16.87 -11.81
C PRO A 563 -5.83 -17.25 -10.33
N LYS A 564 -4.85 -17.94 -9.73
CA LYS A 564 -4.81 -18.30 -8.30
C LYS A 564 -3.87 -17.42 -7.46
N ALA A 565 -3.22 -16.43 -8.08
CA ALA A 565 -2.45 -15.43 -7.36
C ALA A 565 -3.37 -14.32 -6.80
N GLY A 566 -2.75 -13.32 -6.17
CA GLY A 566 -3.43 -12.12 -5.71
C GLY A 566 -2.66 -10.86 -6.11
N ALA A 567 -2.94 -9.77 -5.40
CA ALA A 567 -2.19 -8.53 -5.41
C ALA A 567 -1.60 -8.27 -4.02
N TYR A 568 -0.66 -7.34 -3.92
CA TYR A 568 -0.18 -6.87 -2.61
C TYR A 568 -1.08 -5.74 -2.13
N LEU A 569 -1.82 -5.97 -1.05
CA LEU A 569 -2.91 -5.09 -0.59
C LEU A 569 -2.50 -3.67 -0.16
N ASN A 570 -1.21 -3.36 -0.06
CA ASN A 570 -0.72 -2.00 0.19
C ASN A 570 -0.40 -1.23 -1.10
N GLU A 571 -0.19 -1.93 -2.22
CA GLU A 571 0.23 -1.37 -3.52
C GLU A 571 -0.69 -1.95 -4.61
N ALA A 572 -2.00 -1.67 -4.53
CA ALA A 572 -3.01 -2.28 -5.39
C ALA A 572 -4.19 -1.36 -5.68
N LEU A 573 -5.00 -1.75 -6.68
CA LEU A 573 -6.14 -0.97 -7.14
C LEU A 573 -7.27 -1.04 -6.09
N PRO A 574 -7.76 0.10 -5.54
CA PRO A 574 -8.81 0.08 -4.52
C PRO A 574 -10.14 -0.54 -4.99
N PHE A 575 -10.31 -0.69 -6.30
CA PHE A 575 -11.54 -1.07 -6.99
C PHE A 575 -11.51 -2.50 -7.57
N GLU A 576 -10.58 -3.35 -7.12
CA GLU A 576 -10.57 -4.78 -7.46
C GLU A 576 -11.94 -5.43 -7.22
N LYS A 577 -12.49 -6.09 -8.24
CA LYS A 577 -13.87 -6.65 -8.21
C LYS A 577 -14.01 -7.77 -7.17
N ASP A 578 -12.99 -8.60 -7.08
CA ASP A 578 -12.82 -9.66 -6.07
C ASP A 578 -11.66 -9.28 -5.14
N TRP A 579 -11.76 -8.11 -4.51
CA TRP A 579 -10.73 -7.59 -3.60
C TRP A 579 -10.51 -8.51 -2.39
N GLN A 580 -11.53 -9.24 -1.93
CA GLN A 580 -11.39 -10.23 -0.85
C GLN A 580 -10.35 -11.31 -1.18
N HIS A 581 -10.52 -12.03 -2.29
CA HIS A 581 -9.58 -13.09 -2.65
C HIS A 581 -8.31 -12.55 -3.32
N THR A 582 -8.38 -11.41 -4.01
CA THR A 582 -7.18 -10.75 -4.54
C THR A 582 -6.23 -10.28 -3.43
N PHE A 583 -6.72 -9.80 -2.28
CA PHE A 583 -5.85 -9.32 -1.19
C PHE A 583 -5.50 -10.37 -0.13
N TRP A 584 -6.39 -11.30 0.19
CA TRP A 584 -6.14 -12.31 1.24
C TRP A 584 -6.27 -13.77 0.78
N GLY A 585 -6.76 -14.03 -0.44
CA GLY A 585 -6.96 -15.38 -0.96
C GLY A 585 -7.89 -16.20 -0.06
N SER A 586 -7.44 -17.38 0.35
CA SER A 586 -8.15 -18.26 1.28
C SER A 586 -8.14 -17.79 2.74
N ASN A 587 -7.37 -16.75 3.11
CA ASN A 587 -7.34 -16.24 4.48
C ASN A 587 -8.56 -15.36 4.82
N TYR A 588 -9.33 -14.90 3.82
CA TYR A 588 -10.38 -13.90 4.02
C TYR A 588 -11.43 -14.31 5.06
N GLU A 589 -11.96 -15.53 4.97
CA GLU A 589 -13.03 -15.97 5.88
C GLU A 589 -12.57 -16.06 7.35
N ARG A 590 -11.31 -16.46 7.59
CA ARG A 590 -10.74 -16.46 8.94
C ARG A 590 -10.53 -15.03 9.44
N LEU A 591 -10.00 -14.15 8.59
CA LEU A 591 -9.83 -12.72 8.91
C LEU A 591 -11.18 -12.07 9.23
N LEU A 592 -12.24 -12.36 8.45
CA LEU A 592 -13.59 -11.86 8.66
C LEU A 592 -14.17 -12.36 9.98
N LYS A 593 -14.04 -13.67 10.29
CA LYS A 593 -14.46 -14.24 11.58
C LYS A 593 -13.77 -13.52 12.75
N ILE A 594 -12.46 -13.30 12.67
CA ILE A 594 -11.69 -12.58 13.69
C ILE A 594 -12.17 -11.13 13.80
N LYS A 595 -12.34 -10.42 12.67
CA LYS A 595 -12.86 -9.04 12.63
C LYS A 595 -14.23 -8.93 13.31
N ARG A 596 -15.13 -9.90 13.11
CA ARG A 596 -16.46 -9.90 13.77
C ARG A 596 -16.38 -10.20 15.26
N ALA A 597 -15.41 -11.00 15.71
CA ALA A 597 -15.17 -11.25 17.13
C ALA A 597 -14.54 -10.04 17.84
N VAL A 598 -13.50 -9.43 17.26
CA VAL A 598 -12.79 -8.30 17.87
C VAL A 598 -13.43 -6.94 17.61
N ASP A 599 -14.24 -6.78 16.55
CA ASP A 599 -14.93 -5.52 16.23
C ASP A 599 -16.38 -5.75 15.75
N PRO A 600 -17.28 -6.24 16.62
CA PRO A 600 -18.66 -6.54 16.24
C PRO A 600 -19.43 -5.30 15.74
N THR A 601 -19.05 -4.10 16.20
CA THR A 601 -19.70 -2.82 15.88
C THR A 601 -19.06 -2.03 14.73
N ASP A 602 -17.92 -2.50 14.20
CA ASP A 602 -17.07 -1.78 13.23
C ASP A 602 -16.67 -0.38 13.73
N VAL A 603 -16.01 -0.29 14.89
CA VAL A 603 -15.32 0.91 15.35
C VAL A 603 -14.29 1.34 14.30
N PHE A 604 -13.47 0.38 13.85
CA PHE A 604 -12.53 0.58 12.75
C PHE A 604 -13.16 0.17 11.42
N TRP A 605 -13.06 1.07 10.44
CA TRP A 605 -13.54 0.84 9.09
C TRP A 605 -12.68 1.59 8.08
N CYS A 606 -12.37 0.93 6.97
CA CYS A 606 -11.72 1.49 5.79
C CYS A 606 -12.18 0.71 4.55
N ALA A 607 -11.87 1.19 3.36
CA ALA A 607 -12.20 0.49 2.12
C ALA A 607 -11.04 0.55 1.12
N PRO A 608 -10.67 -0.57 0.48
CA PRO A 608 -11.04 -1.96 0.82
C PRO A 608 -10.30 -2.47 2.08
N CYS A 609 -11.04 -3.06 3.02
CA CYS A 609 -10.54 -3.64 4.28
C CYS A 609 -11.43 -4.80 4.74
N VAL A 610 -10.89 -5.74 5.53
CA VAL A 610 -11.64 -6.92 5.99
C VAL A 610 -12.93 -6.52 6.71
N GLY A 611 -14.06 -7.04 6.23
CA GLY A 611 -15.35 -6.83 6.84
C GLY A 611 -15.97 -5.44 6.64
N ASN A 612 -15.45 -4.64 5.72
CA ASN A 612 -15.97 -3.30 5.41
C ASN A 612 -17.38 -3.31 4.79
N GLU A 613 -17.84 -4.45 4.25
CA GLU A 613 -18.99 -4.55 3.35
C GLU A 613 -20.31 -4.12 3.99
N ARG A 614 -20.38 -4.16 5.33
CA ARG A 614 -21.55 -3.74 6.12
C ARG A 614 -21.83 -2.23 6.07
N TRP A 615 -20.95 -1.43 5.47
CA TRP A 615 -21.12 0.02 5.35
C TRP A 615 -20.87 0.52 3.91
N VAL A 616 -21.40 1.70 3.62
CA VAL A 616 -21.25 2.43 2.37
C VAL A 616 -21.05 3.91 2.69
N GLU A 617 -20.17 4.58 1.94
CA GLU A 617 -20.09 6.04 1.93
C GLU A 617 -21.19 6.60 1.02
N THR A 618 -22.01 7.50 1.54
CA THR A 618 -23.02 8.22 0.75
C THR A 618 -22.41 9.44 0.06
N GLY A 619 -23.05 9.93 -1.00
CA GLY A 619 -22.54 11.05 -1.81
C GLY A 619 -22.38 12.39 -1.06
N ASP A 620 -22.84 12.48 0.19
CA ASP A 620 -22.63 13.60 1.12
C ASP A 620 -21.52 13.33 2.16
N GLY A 621 -20.71 12.28 1.96
CA GLY A 621 -19.55 11.92 2.78
C GLY A 621 -19.86 11.14 4.06
N ARG A 622 -21.13 10.82 4.36
CA ARG A 622 -21.49 10.05 5.56
C ARG A 622 -21.21 8.56 5.37
N LEU A 623 -20.72 7.90 6.41
CA LEU A 623 -20.53 6.45 6.44
C LEU A 623 -21.75 5.78 7.09
N CYS A 624 -22.54 5.04 6.32
CA CYS A 624 -23.81 4.46 6.74
C CYS A 624 -23.85 2.94 6.57
N ARG A 625 -24.59 2.24 7.45
CA ARG A 625 -24.85 0.80 7.26
C ARG A 625 -25.53 0.56 5.90
N LYS A 626 -25.10 -0.48 5.18
CA LYS A 626 -25.87 -0.99 4.03
C LYS A 626 -27.19 -1.61 4.53
N ARG A 627 -28.23 -1.53 3.69
CA ARG A 627 -29.51 -2.21 3.89
C ARG A 627 -29.43 -3.63 3.34
#